data_AF-A0A9Q1HJW0-F1
#
_entry.id   AF-A0A9Q1HJW0-F1
#
_cell.length_a   1.000
_cell.length_b   1.000
_cell.length_c   1.000
_cell.angle_alpha   90.00
_cell.angle_beta   90.00
_cell.angle_gamma   90.00
#
_symmetry.space_group_name_H-M   'P 1'
#
loop_
_entity.id
_entity.type
_entity.pdbx_description
1 polymer ?
#
loop_
_entity_poly.entity_id
_entity_poly.type
_entity_poly.pdbx_seq_one_letter_code
_entity_poly.pdbx_strand_id
1 'polypeptide(L)'
;MELHNRILASRCRLCGCEGSSTAKFSREDDFSRDICLSLSIDISTDVEGVHPPRICPICRAKLSRWRANKNKKKRDLQSPNIQVKSFSPHDSNCTVCLDNQWDIDNVIYFFQQNGWFAWQDAQEVVAVLVDRGGNGILKKVSVSGRNIECFILGNKLNLQFASLHDVAKQFMHAAICPGNGDFQHLAENFKVDGLKTQDGTIIARVENTFYDGSRLQLGQNSIRHLQCELIVAEDVATASNRTLTLCKVCSVYRSTLQRTEAKETSNRPKSVPTKYLSKDELKTKVSQQSKEIENLRQKNRKFHEKIESLVREEGIEVNAAEEDALTKIVKAAQTDVETALPKGSYSELLWKEQLKASSVPSKQMRWHPAVIRWAVAVHTKSSSAYNVLRESGFLALPHPVTLYKYTHYTDPKTDINPEILIRFMNDFKIDSLPEHAR
;
A
#
# COMPACT_ATOMS: atom_id res chain seq x y z
N MET A 1 -1.23 32.43 -2.45
CA MET A 1 -1.53 33.88 -2.64
C MET A 1 -1.31 34.69 -1.36
N GLU A 2 -1.95 34.40 -0.23
CA GLU A 2 -1.79 35.24 0.99
C GLU A 2 -0.35 35.32 1.52
N LEU A 3 0.36 34.19 1.60
CA LEU A 3 1.77 34.15 1.99
C LEU A 3 2.64 34.98 1.04
N HIS A 4 2.41 34.86 -0.27
CA HIS A 4 3.12 35.62 -1.29
C HIS A 4 2.93 37.13 -1.09
N ASN A 5 1.69 37.58 -0.88
CA ASN A 5 1.38 38.98 -0.65
C ASN A 5 2.02 39.52 0.63
N ARG A 6 2.12 38.70 1.69
CA ARG A 6 2.81 39.07 2.93
C ARG A 6 4.32 39.26 2.73
N ILE A 7 4.96 38.34 2.00
CA ILE A 7 6.40 38.45 1.66
C ILE A 7 6.64 39.65 0.75
N LEU A 8 5.75 39.92 -0.22
CA LEU A 8 5.82 41.13 -1.02
C LEU A 8 5.67 42.39 -0.15
N ALA A 9 4.76 42.40 0.83
CA ALA A 9 4.55 43.54 1.72
C ALA A 9 5.75 43.86 2.63
N SER A 10 6.64 42.89 2.89
CA SER A 10 7.90 43.11 3.64
C SER A 10 9.09 43.47 2.75
N ARG A 11 8.93 43.48 1.42
CA ARG A 11 9.99 43.79 0.46
C ARG A 11 9.80 45.17 -0.17
N CYS A 12 10.91 45.72 -0.64
CA CYS A 12 10.92 46.99 -1.36
C CYS A 12 10.65 46.80 -2.84
N ARG A 13 9.74 47.60 -3.40
CA ARG A 13 9.41 47.65 -4.83
C ARG A 13 10.61 47.83 -5.74
N LEU A 14 11.63 48.58 -5.29
CA LEU A 14 12.77 48.96 -6.11
C LEU A 14 13.97 48.03 -5.91
N CYS A 15 14.59 48.00 -4.72
CA CYS A 15 15.76 47.16 -4.46
C CYS A 15 15.42 45.67 -4.23
N GLY A 16 14.17 45.35 -3.91
CA GLY A 16 13.79 44.02 -3.41
C GLY A 16 14.36 43.65 -2.04
N CYS A 17 14.97 44.59 -1.34
CA CYS A 17 15.53 44.40 -0.01
C CYS A 17 14.42 44.26 1.04
N GLU A 18 14.61 43.35 1.99
CA GLU A 18 13.66 43.04 3.07
C GLU A 18 13.71 44.10 4.16
N GLY A 19 12.54 44.44 4.70
CA GLY A 19 12.43 45.38 5.79
C GLY A 19 12.81 44.74 7.12
N SER A 20 13.67 45.42 7.89
CA SER A 20 13.72 45.13 9.32
C SER A 20 12.42 45.57 9.97
N SER A 21 12.00 44.84 10.99
CA SER A 21 10.82 45.15 11.83
C SER A 21 10.84 46.56 12.44
N THR A 22 12.00 47.22 12.47
CA THR A 22 12.17 48.59 13.00
C THR A 22 12.04 49.69 11.95
N ALA A 23 12.13 49.39 10.66
CA ALA A 23 12.13 50.38 9.59
C ALA A 23 10.74 50.57 8.98
N LYS A 24 10.15 51.77 9.09
CA LYS A 24 8.85 52.07 8.46
C LYS A 24 8.99 52.21 6.94
N PHE A 25 8.47 51.25 6.22
CA PHE A 25 8.33 51.33 4.77
C PHE A 25 7.23 52.34 4.41
N SER A 26 7.42 53.05 3.31
CA SER A 26 6.43 54.01 2.78
C SER A 26 5.65 53.37 1.63
N ARG A 27 4.41 53.81 1.39
CA ARG A 27 3.64 53.35 0.23
C ARG A 27 4.34 53.81 -1.04
N GLU A 28 4.29 52.99 -2.08
CA GLU A 28 4.91 53.32 -3.37
C GLU A 28 4.21 54.47 -4.10
N ASP A 29 2.89 54.59 -3.92
CA ASP A 29 2.05 55.66 -4.49
C ASP A 29 2.61 57.06 -4.21
N ASP A 30 3.15 57.28 -3.00
CA ASP A 30 3.71 58.54 -2.54
C ASP A 30 4.94 58.99 -3.36
N PHE A 31 5.57 58.05 -4.07
CA PHE A 31 6.79 58.26 -4.87
C PHE A 31 6.61 57.92 -6.36
N SER A 32 5.40 57.56 -6.80
CA SER A 32 5.07 57.20 -8.18
C SER A 32 5.65 58.15 -9.22
N ARG A 33 5.41 59.46 -9.06
CA ARG A 33 5.90 60.50 -9.98
C ARG A 33 7.43 60.55 -10.06
N ASP A 34 8.12 60.41 -8.93
CA ASP A 34 9.59 60.44 -8.92
C ASP A 34 10.17 59.20 -9.57
N ILE A 35 9.56 58.04 -9.33
CA ILE A 35 10.04 56.75 -9.83
C ILE A 35 9.89 56.71 -11.35
N CYS A 36 8.73 57.13 -11.86
CA CYS A 36 8.50 57.29 -13.30
C CYS A 36 9.53 58.23 -13.94
N LEU A 37 9.77 59.40 -13.35
CA LEU A 37 10.67 60.39 -13.93
C LEU A 37 12.17 60.09 -13.77
N SER A 38 12.56 59.28 -12.78
CA SER A 38 13.98 59.01 -12.46
C SER A 38 14.48 57.65 -12.93
N LEU A 39 13.60 56.66 -12.96
CA LEU A 39 13.90 55.27 -13.28
C LEU A 39 13.11 54.75 -14.49
N SER A 40 12.20 55.54 -15.06
CA SER A 40 11.35 55.15 -16.19
C SER A 40 10.46 53.92 -15.91
N ILE A 41 9.98 53.80 -14.66
CA ILE A 41 9.08 52.72 -14.23
C ILE A 41 7.71 53.31 -13.93
N ASP A 42 6.68 52.77 -14.57
CA ASP A 42 5.29 53.19 -14.33
C ASP A 42 4.63 52.30 -13.28
N ILE A 43 4.55 52.81 -12.04
CA ILE A 43 3.91 52.12 -10.91
C ILE A 43 2.41 51.93 -11.14
N SER A 44 1.76 52.75 -11.96
CA SER A 44 0.33 52.58 -12.23
C SER A 44 0.01 51.28 -13.00
N THR A 45 1.04 50.69 -13.62
CA THR A 45 0.95 49.38 -14.29
C THR A 45 1.31 48.21 -13.38
N ASP A 46 1.67 48.46 -12.12
CA ASP A 46 2.02 47.40 -11.18
C ASP A 46 0.81 46.53 -10.88
N VAL A 47 0.98 45.23 -11.13
CA VAL A 47 -0.03 44.22 -10.85
C VAL A 47 0.01 43.83 -9.37
N GLU A 48 -1.15 43.84 -8.72
CA GLU A 48 -1.33 43.36 -7.35
C GLU A 48 -0.93 41.88 -7.25
N GLY A 49 -0.13 41.54 -6.23
CA GLY A 49 0.39 40.18 -6.05
C GLY A 49 1.56 39.81 -6.97
N VAL A 50 2.12 40.77 -7.72
CA VAL A 50 3.41 40.62 -8.43
C VAL A 50 4.44 41.57 -7.84
N HIS A 51 4.03 42.81 -7.59
CA HIS A 51 4.92 43.88 -7.16
C HIS A 51 4.76 44.19 -5.66
N PRO A 52 5.86 44.40 -4.93
CA PRO A 52 5.80 44.86 -3.54
C PRO A 52 5.13 46.25 -3.43
N PRO A 53 4.13 46.45 -2.56
CA PRO A 53 3.39 47.72 -2.49
C PRO A 53 4.13 48.87 -1.76
N ARG A 54 5.43 48.69 -1.47
CA ARG A 54 6.15 49.51 -0.48
C ARG A 54 7.59 49.78 -0.86
N ILE A 55 8.14 50.88 -0.36
CA ILE A 55 9.52 51.32 -0.61
C ILE A 55 10.30 51.41 0.70
N CYS A 56 11.51 50.85 0.71
CA CYS A 56 12.39 50.89 1.88
C CYS A 56 12.98 52.30 2.13
N PRO A 57 13.43 52.60 3.36
CA PRO A 57 14.00 53.91 3.69
C PRO A 57 15.22 54.31 2.85
N ILE A 58 16.05 53.35 2.43
CA ILE A 58 17.25 53.61 1.63
C ILE A 58 16.86 54.10 0.22
N CYS A 59 15.95 53.39 -0.45
CA CYS A 59 15.48 53.79 -1.78
C CYS A 59 14.72 55.13 -1.71
N ARG A 60 13.91 55.32 -0.67
CA ARG A 60 13.26 56.61 -0.39
C ARG A 60 14.26 57.75 -0.23
N ALA A 61 15.33 57.57 0.55
CA ALA A 61 16.35 58.60 0.74
C ALA A 61 17.07 58.96 -0.57
N LYS A 62 17.35 57.97 -1.41
CA LYS A 62 17.95 58.16 -2.74
C LYS A 62 17.02 58.94 -3.68
N LEU A 63 15.73 58.59 -3.73
CA LEU A 63 14.71 59.31 -4.50
C LEU A 63 14.55 60.76 -4.02
N SER A 64 14.45 60.97 -2.71
CA SER A 64 14.36 62.32 -2.13
C SER A 64 15.58 63.19 -2.48
N ARG A 65 16.79 62.62 -2.45
CA ARG A 65 18.02 63.32 -2.84
C ARG A 65 18.00 63.69 -4.33
N TRP A 66 17.53 62.78 -5.18
CA TRP A 66 17.37 63.03 -6.61
C TRP A 66 16.35 64.15 -6.87
N ARG A 67 15.16 64.09 -6.23
CA ARG A 67 14.12 65.13 -6.32
C ARG A 67 14.67 66.50 -5.93
N ALA A 68 15.43 66.59 -4.84
CA ALA A 68 16.05 67.83 -4.39
C ALA A 68 17.07 68.39 -5.40
N ASN A 69 17.89 67.53 -6.02
CA ASN A 69 18.84 67.92 -7.07
C ASN A 69 18.12 68.40 -8.34
N LYS A 70 17.04 67.73 -8.73
CA LYS A 70 16.20 68.12 -9.87
C LYS A 70 15.59 69.50 -9.69
N ASN A 71 15.02 69.78 -8.51
CA ASN A 71 14.42 71.08 -8.20
C ASN A 71 15.44 72.22 -8.21
N LYS A 72 16.71 71.92 -7.91
CA LYS A 72 17.83 72.87 -8.00
C LYS A 72 18.37 73.06 -9.44
N LYS A 73 17.75 72.46 -10.46
CA LYS A 73 18.14 72.54 -11.88
C LYS A 73 19.63 72.25 -12.12
N LYS A 74 20.21 71.26 -11.41
CA LYS A 74 21.58 70.82 -11.67
C LYS A 74 21.69 70.34 -13.13
N ARG A 75 22.70 70.84 -13.85
CA ARG A 75 22.92 70.53 -15.28
C ARG A 75 23.17 69.04 -15.53
N ASP A 76 23.79 68.35 -14.57
CA ASP A 76 24.15 66.93 -14.67
C ASP A 76 23.32 66.07 -13.70
N LEU A 77 22.01 66.02 -13.90
CA LEU A 77 21.11 65.21 -13.06
C LEU A 77 21.23 63.72 -13.41
N GLN A 78 22.07 63.00 -12.69
CA GLN A 78 22.15 61.54 -12.79
C GLN A 78 20.95 60.86 -12.13
N SER A 79 20.49 59.74 -12.70
CA SER A 79 19.48 58.88 -12.08
C SER A 79 19.94 58.36 -10.70
N PRO A 80 19.02 58.12 -9.77
CA PRO A 80 19.37 57.59 -8.46
C PRO A 80 20.03 56.22 -8.62
N ASN A 81 21.17 56.01 -7.94
CA ASN A 81 21.90 54.74 -7.97
C ASN A 81 21.12 53.65 -7.20
N ILE A 82 20.10 53.09 -7.85
CA ILE A 82 19.24 52.02 -7.36
C ILE A 82 19.25 50.92 -8.42
N GLN A 83 19.75 49.74 -8.07
CA GLN A 83 19.57 48.55 -8.89
C GLN A 83 18.13 48.07 -8.72
N VAL A 84 17.32 48.22 -9.77
CA VAL A 84 15.91 47.85 -9.75
C VAL A 84 15.80 46.33 -9.90
N LYS A 85 15.13 45.69 -8.95
CA LYS A 85 14.82 44.26 -9.00
C LYS A 85 13.57 44.04 -9.84
N SER A 86 13.64 43.10 -10.77
CA SER A 86 12.49 42.60 -11.52
C SER A 86 11.68 41.64 -10.66
N PHE A 87 10.35 41.77 -10.68
CA PHE A 87 9.43 40.83 -10.06
C PHE A 87 8.62 40.15 -11.16
N SER A 88 8.43 38.84 -11.01
CA SER A 88 7.64 38.03 -11.94
C SER A 88 6.34 37.60 -11.27
N PRO A 89 5.27 37.34 -12.05
CA PRO A 89 4.03 36.80 -11.51
C PRO A 89 4.26 35.56 -10.66
N HIS A 90 3.42 35.37 -9.64
CA HIS A 90 3.50 34.21 -8.77
C HIS A 90 3.15 32.94 -9.54
N ASP A 91 4.12 32.05 -9.70
CA ASP A 91 3.97 30.70 -10.21
C ASP A 91 4.49 29.67 -9.20
N SER A 92 4.45 28.37 -9.56
CA SER A 92 4.96 27.28 -8.73
C SER A 92 6.47 27.37 -8.43
N ASN A 93 7.22 28.20 -9.19
CA ASN A 93 8.67 28.36 -9.09
C ASN A 93 9.05 29.75 -8.55
N CYS A 94 8.11 30.44 -7.89
CA CYS A 94 8.32 31.79 -7.43
C CYS A 94 9.48 31.85 -6.41
N THR A 95 10.61 32.42 -6.84
CA THR A 95 11.84 32.54 -6.04
C THR A 95 11.60 33.28 -4.73
N VAL A 96 10.75 34.30 -4.74
CA VAL A 96 10.36 35.07 -3.56
C VAL A 96 9.69 34.19 -2.49
N CYS A 97 8.85 33.25 -2.91
CA CYS A 97 8.19 32.30 -1.99
C CYS A 97 9.14 31.18 -1.57
N LEU A 98 9.90 30.62 -2.51
CA LEU A 98 10.81 29.49 -2.25
C LEU A 98 11.91 29.85 -1.24
N ASP A 99 12.43 31.07 -1.30
CA ASP A 99 13.47 31.54 -0.37
C ASP A 99 12.93 31.78 1.04
N ASN A 100 11.65 32.17 1.18
CA ASN A 100 11.05 32.62 2.44
C ASN A 100 10.04 31.65 3.05
N GLN A 101 9.76 30.53 2.40
CA GLN A 101 8.83 29.53 2.93
C GLN A 101 9.30 28.93 4.27
N TRP A 102 10.60 29.01 4.57
CA TRP A 102 11.20 28.49 5.81
C TRP A 102 11.44 29.57 6.87
N ASP A 103 10.99 30.80 6.61
CA ASP A 103 11.02 31.85 7.61
C ASP A 103 10.15 31.48 8.82
N ILE A 104 10.65 31.77 10.02
CA ILE A 104 10.05 31.31 11.29
C ILE A 104 8.59 31.76 11.40
N ASP A 105 8.32 33.04 11.10
CA ASP A 105 6.97 33.60 11.21
C ASP A 105 6.02 32.98 10.18
N ASN A 106 6.53 32.70 8.98
CA ASN A 106 5.75 32.05 7.92
C ASN A 106 5.43 30.59 8.25
N VAL A 107 6.39 29.84 8.80
CA VAL A 107 6.19 28.45 9.23
C VAL A 107 5.18 28.38 10.38
N ILE A 108 5.31 29.23 11.41
CA ILE A 108 4.36 29.31 12.52
C ILE A 108 2.96 29.62 12.00
N TYR A 109 2.84 30.65 11.17
CA TYR A 109 1.55 31.05 10.59
C TYR A 109 0.93 29.91 9.76
N PHE A 110 1.72 29.24 8.94
CA PHE A 110 1.27 28.10 8.14
C PHE A 110 0.65 27.00 9.00
N PHE A 111 1.31 26.59 10.09
CA PHE A 111 0.77 25.58 11.00
C PHE A 111 -0.51 26.06 11.69
N GLN A 112 -0.54 27.30 12.18
CA GLN A 112 -1.71 27.88 12.84
C GLN A 112 -2.93 27.95 11.92
N GLN A 113 -2.76 28.32 10.65
CA GLN A 113 -3.85 28.35 9.67
C GLN A 113 -4.45 26.97 9.40
N ASN A 114 -3.68 25.90 9.60
CA ASN A 114 -4.15 24.53 9.47
C ASN A 114 -4.61 23.92 10.80
N GLY A 115 -4.80 24.75 11.85
CA GLY A 115 -5.34 24.31 13.15
C GLY A 115 -4.33 23.68 14.10
N TRP A 116 -3.03 23.90 13.90
CA TRP A 116 -1.98 23.40 14.79
C TRP A 116 -1.53 24.46 15.78
N PHE A 117 -1.09 24.02 16.97
CA PHE A 117 -0.40 24.89 17.90
C PHE A 117 1.07 24.98 17.49
N ALA A 118 1.55 26.16 17.10
CA ALA A 118 2.93 26.35 16.70
C ALA A 118 3.57 27.54 17.41
N TRP A 119 4.83 27.38 17.80
CA TRP A 119 5.65 28.40 18.45
C TRP A 119 7.13 28.24 18.04
N GLN A 120 7.90 29.29 18.28
CA GLN A 120 9.35 29.25 18.14
C GLN A 120 9.97 28.74 19.45
N ASP A 121 10.82 27.72 19.34
CA ASP A 121 11.69 27.27 20.42
C ASP A 121 13.15 27.42 19.97
N ALA A 122 13.87 28.36 20.55
CA ALA A 122 15.22 28.75 20.13
C ALA A 122 15.32 29.04 18.60
N GLN A 123 15.97 28.15 17.85
CA GLN A 123 16.16 28.24 16.38
C GLN A 123 15.29 27.26 15.59
N GLU A 124 14.32 26.61 16.24
CA GLU A 124 13.36 25.73 15.60
C GLU A 124 11.92 26.22 15.79
N VAL A 125 11.07 25.90 14.83
CA VAL A 125 9.62 26.02 14.97
C VAL A 125 9.08 24.65 15.34
N VAL A 126 8.38 24.59 16.47
CA VAL A 126 7.69 23.39 16.93
C VAL A 126 6.21 23.58 16.71
N ALA A 127 5.59 22.65 15.98
CA ALA A 127 4.16 22.60 15.77
C ALA A 127 3.60 21.26 16.26
N VAL A 128 2.51 21.31 17.02
CA VAL A 128 1.86 20.11 17.54
C VAL A 128 0.37 20.10 17.22
N LEU A 129 -0.12 18.92 16.87
CA LEU A 129 -1.53 18.62 16.81
C LEU A 129 -1.89 17.83 18.07
N VAL A 130 -2.76 18.42 18.89
CA VAL A 130 -3.24 17.82 20.12
C VAL A 130 -4.56 17.11 19.84
N ASP A 131 -4.78 16.02 20.55
CA ASP A 131 -6.04 15.31 20.54
C ASP A 131 -7.24 16.22 20.94
N ARG A 132 -8.45 15.94 20.43
CA ARG A 132 -9.66 16.73 20.77
C ARG A 132 -9.99 16.69 22.26
N GLY A 133 -9.60 15.61 22.95
CA GLY A 133 -9.74 15.49 24.40
C GLY A 133 -8.65 16.17 25.22
N GLY A 134 -7.61 16.72 24.58
CA GLY A 134 -6.43 17.25 25.29
C GLY A 134 -5.55 16.16 25.94
N ASN A 135 -5.80 14.88 25.63
CA ASN A 135 -5.17 13.74 26.29
C ASN A 135 -3.71 13.50 25.86
N GLY A 136 -3.23 14.19 24.83
CA GLY A 136 -1.85 14.07 24.38
C GLY A 136 -1.60 14.63 22.98
N ILE A 137 -0.32 14.61 22.60
CA ILE A 137 0.14 15.05 21.28
C ILE A 137 -0.03 13.88 20.29
N LEU A 138 -0.84 14.11 19.25
CA LEU A 138 -1.05 13.14 18.17
C LEU A 138 0.08 13.21 17.15
N LYS A 139 0.43 14.43 16.74
CA LYS A 139 1.49 14.71 15.77
C LYS A 139 2.35 15.87 16.25
N LYS A 140 3.64 15.80 16.00
CA LYS A 140 4.60 16.89 16.21
C LYS A 140 5.42 17.08 14.94
N VAL A 141 5.67 18.33 14.57
CA VAL A 141 6.64 18.72 13.55
C VAL A 141 7.62 19.69 14.19
N SER A 142 8.91 19.42 14.03
CA SER A 142 10.00 20.35 14.33
C SER A 142 10.64 20.79 13.01
N VAL A 143 10.72 22.09 12.77
CA VAL A 143 11.31 22.68 11.56
C VAL A 143 12.51 23.53 11.97
N SER A 144 13.70 23.17 11.48
CA SER A 144 14.93 23.94 11.66
C SER A 144 15.55 24.21 10.29
N GLY A 145 15.35 25.43 9.78
CA GLY A 145 15.67 25.77 8.40
C GLY A 145 14.90 24.87 7.43
N ARG A 146 15.63 24.07 6.63
CA ARG A 146 15.05 23.09 5.69
C ARG A 146 14.92 21.67 6.27
N ASN A 147 15.41 21.44 7.48
CA ASN A 147 15.29 20.13 8.12
C ASN A 147 13.91 20.05 8.81
N ILE A 148 13.15 19.01 8.49
CA ILE A 148 11.84 18.76 9.08
C ILE A 148 11.86 17.40 9.76
N GLU A 149 11.57 17.39 11.05
CA GLU A 149 11.38 16.17 11.80
C GLU A 149 9.91 16.01 12.18
N CYS A 150 9.32 14.87 11.79
CA CYS A 150 7.93 14.55 12.09
C CYS A 150 7.85 13.42 13.11
N PHE A 151 6.94 13.54 14.05
CA PHE A 151 6.66 12.52 15.06
C PHE A 151 5.16 12.25 15.12
N ILE A 152 4.79 10.98 15.24
CA ILE A 152 3.41 10.55 15.51
C ILE A 152 3.40 9.70 16.76
N LEU A 153 2.60 10.08 17.76
CA LEU A 153 2.52 9.38 19.03
C LEU A 153 3.91 9.14 19.67
N GLY A 154 4.82 10.11 19.51
CA GLY A 154 6.21 10.03 20.00
C GLY A 154 7.21 9.29 19.10
N ASN A 155 6.74 8.56 18.08
CA ASN A 155 7.61 7.86 17.13
C ASN A 155 8.08 8.80 16.02
N LYS A 156 9.40 8.91 15.82
CA LYS A 156 9.99 9.67 14.70
C LYS A 156 9.71 8.98 13.38
N LEU A 157 9.29 9.75 12.38
CA LEU A 157 9.07 9.29 11.02
C LEU A 157 10.15 9.82 10.08
N ASN A 158 10.61 8.96 9.18
CA ASN A 158 11.58 9.31 8.15
C ASN A 158 10.83 9.69 6.87
N LEU A 159 10.34 10.93 6.81
CA LEU A 159 9.68 11.51 5.64
C LEU A 159 10.54 12.62 5.05
N GLN A 160 10.54 12.75 3.73
CA GLN A 160 11.21 13.84 3.02
C GLN A 160 10.16 14.77 2.44
N PHE A 161 10.34 16.07 2.64
CA PHE A 161 9.43 17.10 2.15
C PHE A 161 10.21 18.11 1.31
N ALA A 162 9.68 18.47 0.14
CA ALA A 162 10.29 19.50 -0.70
C ALA A 162 9.79 20.91 -0.33
N SER A 163 8.61 21.01 0.29
CA SER A 163 7.97 22.27 0.68
C SER A 163 7.09 22.10 1.93
N LEU A 164 6.69 23.21 2.55
CA LEU A 164 5.66 23.20 3.61
C LEU A 164 4.31 22.66 3.10
N HIS A 165 3.99 22.88 1.82
CA HIS A 165 2.76 22.35 1.25
C HIS A 165 2.78 20.81 1.19
N ASP A 166 3.96 20.22 0.92
CA ASP A 166 4.13 18.77 1.01
C ASP A 166 3.94 18.25 2.43
N VAL A 167 4.37 19.00 3.44
CA VAL A 167 4.11 18.67 4.85
C VAL A 167 2.60 18.63 5.11
N ALA A 168 1.83 19.63 4.65
CA ALA A 168 0.39 19.60 4.81
C ALA A 168 -0.26 18.39 4.14
N LYS A 169 0.09 18.15 2.87
CA LYS A 169 -0.49 17.09 2.04
C LYS A 169 -0.16 15.69 2.55
N GLN A 170 1.10 15.43 2.90
CA GLN A 170 1.57 14.09 3.22
C GLN A 170 1.48 13.77 4.72
N PHE A 171 1.52 14.78 5.58
CA PHE A 171 1.61 14.58 7.03
C PHE A 171 0.44 15.18 7.80
N MET A 172 0.08 16.45 7.56
CA MET A 172 -0.89 17.14 8.42
C MET A 172 -2.29 16.58 8.26
N HIS A 173 -2.74 16.38 7.02
CA HIS A 173 -4.08 15.86 6.71
C HIS A 173 -4.18 14.35 6.79
N ALA A 174 -3.05 13.63 6.79
CA ALA A 174 -3.09 12.19 6.74
C ALA A 174 -3.62 11.57 8.05
N ALA A 175 -4.40 10.50 7.97
CA ALA A 175 -4.98 9.84 9.13
C ALA A 175 -3.91 9.04 9.90
N ILE A 176 -4.07 8.94 11.22
CA ILE A 176 -3.24 8.06 12.05
C ILE A 176 -3.87 6.68 12.06
N CYS A 177 -3.13 5.66 11.64
CA CYS A 177 -3.55 4.28 11.80
C CYS A 177 -3.81 4.04 13.30
N PRO A 178 -4.96 3.52 13.74
CA PRO A 178 -5.27 3.29 15.15
C PRO A 178 -4.59 2.02 15.69
N GLY A 179 -4.12 1.14 14.79
CA GLY A 179 -3.65 -0.20 15.13
C GLY A 179 -4.79 -1.11 15.57
N ASN A 180 -4.46 -2.29 16.09
CA ASN A 180 -5.43 -3.29 16.52
C ASN A 180 -5.69 -3.19 18.03
N GLY A 181 -6.28 -2.07 18.47
CA GLY A 181 -6.57 -1.80 19.89
C GLY A 181 -7.80 -2.51 20.45
N ASP A 182 -8.58 -3.20 19.63
CA ASP A 182 -9.70 -4.03 20.09
C ASP A 182 -9.23 -5.36 20.72
N PHE A 183 -7.95 -5.72 20.58
CA PHE A 183 -7.36 -6.96 21.12
C PHE A 183 -6.63 -6.72 22.45
N GLN A 184 -7.28 -6.08 23.42
CA GLN A 184 -6.65 -5.70 24.70
C GLN A 184 -6.07 -6.91 25.45
N HIS A 185 -6.80 -8.03 25.51
CA HIS A 185 -6.34 -9.25 26.19
C HIS A 185 -5.03 -9.79 25.57
N LEU A 186 -4.96 -9.87 24.24
CA LEU A 186 -3.73 -10.26 23.57
C LEU A 186 -2.61 -9.25 23.83
N ALA A 187 -2.92 -7.95 23.79
CA ALA A 187 -1.94 -6.90 23.98
C ALA A 187 -1.30 -6.96 25.38
N GLU A 188 -2.08 -7.31 26.41
CA GLU A 188 -1.59 -7.57 27.77
C GLU A 188 -0.64 -8.78 27.81
N ASN A 189 -1.00 -9.87 27.14
CA ASN A 189 -0.17 -11.09 27.07
C ASN A 189 1.16 -10.85 26.34
N PHE A 190 1.19 -9.96 25.34
CA PHE A 190 2.38 -9.69 24.53
C PHE A 190 3.14 -8.43 24.93
N LYS A 191 2.80 -7.81 26.07
CA LYS A 191 3.31 -6.50 26.47
C LYS A 191 4.84 -6.43 26.63
N VAL A 192 5.47 -7.54 27.03
CA VAL A 192 6.92 -7.62 27.31
C VAL A 192 7.73 -8.03 26.07
N ASP A 193 7.20 -8.94 25.26
CA ASP A 193 7.96 -9.64 24.22
C ASP A 193 7.54 -9.27 22.77
N GLY A 194 6.42 -8.57 22.60
CA GLY A 194 5.76 -8.43 21.31
C GLY A 194 5.24 -9.78 20.78
N LEU A 195 4.59 -9.75 19.61
CA LEU A 195 4.25 -11.01 18.92
C LEU A 195 5.46 -11.47 18.11
N LYS A 196 5.81 -12.75 18.22
CA LYS A 196 6.95 -13.38 17.54
C LYS A 196 6.49 -14.43 16.52
N THR A 197 7.27 -14.64 15.45
CA THR A 197 7.15 -15.78 14.55
C THR A 197 7.59 -17.08 15.24
N GLN A 198 7.38 -18.22 14.58
CA GLN A 198 7.92 -19.51 15.04
C GLN A 198 9.45 -19.48 15.21
N ASP A 199 10.13 -18.68 14.39
CA ASP A 199 11.58 -18.48 14.43
C ASP A 199 12.02 -17.44 15.49
N GLY A 200 11.08 -16.93 16.31
CA GLY A 200 11.36 -15.96 17.38
C GLY A 200 11.48 -14.50 16.93
N THR A 201 11.32 -14.21 15.63
CA THR A 201 11.39 -12.84 15.11
C THR A 201 10.15 -12.04 15.52
N ILE A 202 10.32 -10.87 16.11
CA ILE A 202 9.21 -9.98 16.46
C ILE A 202 8.54 -9.50 15.16
N ILE A 203 7.20 -9.56 15.10
CA ILE A 203 6.38 -9.14 13.95
C ILE A 203 5.42 -8.00 14.29
N ALA A 204 5.05 -7.86 15.56
CA ALA A 204 4.22 -6.77 16.03
C ALA A 204 4.65 -6.29 17.41
N ARG A 205 4.48 -4.99 17.66
CA ARG A 205 4.74 -4.33 18.93
C ARG A 205 3.44 -3.96 19.60
N VAL A 206 3.46 -3.97 20.92
CA VAL A 206 2.38 -3.45 21.75
C VAL A 206 2.77 -2.02 22.16
N GLU A 207 1.91 -1.07 21.85
CA GLU A 207 2.04 0.32 22.27
C GLU A 207 1.05 0.59 23.40
N ASN A 208 1.47 1.28 24.47
CA ASN A 208 0.61 1.63 25.61
C ASN A 208 -0.31 2.84 25.34
N THR A 209 -0.64 3.08 24.08
CA THR A 209 -1.48 4.17 23.62
C THR A 209 -2.36 3.69 22.49
N PHE A 210 -3.66 3.93 22.60
CA PHE A 210 -4.63 3.64 21.54
C PHE A 210 -5.29 4.93 21.09
N TYR A 211 -5.35 5.16 19.77
CA TYR A 211 -6.07 6.30 19.21
C TYR A 211 -7.29 5.78 18.47
N ASP A 212 -8.48 6.20 18.88
CA ASP A 212 -9.75 5.71 18.32
C ASP A 212 -10.28 6.55 17.14
N GLY A 213 -9.43 7.40 16.57
CA GLY A 213 -9.83 8.35 15.52
C GLY A 213 -10.42 9.65 16.06
N SER A 214 -10.73 9.71 17.36
CA SER A 214 -11.31 10.90 18.00
C SER A 214 -10.56 11.33 19.27
N ARG A 215 -10.06 10.36 20.04
CA ARG A 215 -9.39 10.54 21.33
C ARG A 215 -8.21 9.60 21.48
N LEU A 216 -7.16 10.10 22.13
CA LEU A 216 -6.06 9.28 22.62
C LEU A 216 -6.46 8.64 23.96
N GLN A 217 -6.53 7.32 24.00
CA GLN A 217 -6.86 6.54 25.19
C GLN A 217 -5.56 6.10 25.88
N LEU A 218 -5.17 6.84 26.92
CA LEU A 218 -4.02 6.51 27.76
C LEU A 218 -4.32 5.25 28.59
N GLY A 219 -3.36 4.34 28.66
CA GLY A 219 -3.49 3.09 29.42
C GLY A 219 -4.18 1.95 28.67
N GLN A 220 -4.70 2.20 27.46
CA GLN A 220 -5.12 1.14 26.55
C GLN A 220 -3.98 0.76 25.61
N ASN A 221 -3.85 -0.53 25.36
CA ASN A 221 -2.80 -1.05 24.50
C ASN A 221 -3.28 -1.16 23.05
N SER A 222 -2.41 -0.92 22.09
CA SER A 222 -2.67 -1.17 20.67
C SER A 222 -1.59 -2.07 20.08
N ILE A 223 -2.00 -3.09 19.33
CA ILE A 223 -1.05 -3.96 18.62
C ILE A 223 -0.84 -3.42 17.21
N ARG A 224 0.42 -3.12 16.87
CA ARG A 224 0.83 -2.67 15.53
C ARG A 224 1.86 -3.60 14.94
N HIS A 225 1.69 -3.93 13.67
CA HIS A 225 2.71 -4.64 12.92
C HIS A 225 3.99 -3.77 12.82
N LEU A 226 5.18 -4.39 12.76
CA LEU A 226 6.44 -3.65 12.63
C LEU A 226 6.52 -2.80 11.36
N GLN A 227 5.79 -3.21 10.32
CA GLN A 227 5.67 -2.50 9.04
C GLN A 227 4.40 -1.63 9.00
N CYS A 228 3.84 -1.26 10.15
CA CYS A 228 2.73 -0.32 10.19
C CYS A 228 3.18 1.03 9.64
N GLU A 229 2.52 1.49 8.58
CA GLU A 229 2.81 2.79 7.95
C GLU A 229 2.57 3.99 8.88
N LEU A 230 1.80 3.80 9.96
CA LEU A 230 1.35 4.80 10.97
C LEU A 230 0.50 5.93 10.39
N ILE A 231 0.81 6.39 9.19
CA ILE A 231 0.10 7.35 8.39
C ILE A 231 -0.69 6.60 7.32
N VAL A 232 -1.97 6.95 7.15
CA VAL A 232 -2.83 6.45 6.09
C VAL A 232 -3.40 7.66 5.34
N ALA A 233 -3.38 7.60 4.01
CA ALA A 233 -4.00 8.64 3.20
C ALA A 233 -5.52 8.67 3.44
N GLU A 234 -6.11 9.87 3.51
CA GLU A 234 -7.54 10.07 3.81
C GLU A 234 -8.48 9.36 2.82
N ASP A 235 -8.03 9.17 1.57
CA ASP A 235 -8.80 8.56 0.47
C ASP A 235 -8.99 7.03 0.63
N VAL A 236 -8.20 6.36 1.47
CA VAL A 236 -8.27 4.91 1.71
C VAL A 236 -9.37 4.55 2.75
N ALA A 237 -10.07 5.54 3.31
CA ALA A 237 -10.94 5.39 4.48
C ALA A 237 -12.37 4.81 4.24
N THR A 238 -12.74 4.39 3.02
CA THR A 238 -14.18 4.28 2.66
C THR A 238 -14.73 2.91 2.30
N ALA A 239 -14.05 1.79 2.57
CA ALA A 239 -14.50 0.49 2.04
C ALA A 239 -15.00 -0.57 3.04
N SER A 240 -15.03 -0.35 4.35
CA SER A 240 -15.69 -1.33 5.23
C SER A 240 -16.29 -0.72 6.48
N ASN A 241 -17.57 -1.02 6.72
CA ASN A 241 -18.30 -0.74 7.93
C ASN A 241 -17.57 -1.30 9.16
N ARG A 242 -16.72 -0.47 9.78
CA ARG A 242 -16.37 -0.40 11.22
C ARG A 242 -15.30 0.69 11.40
N THR A 243 -15.76 1.92 11.61
CA THR A 243 -15.25 2.99 12.51
C THR A 243 -13.75 3.37 12.60
N LEU A 244 -12.79 2.70 11.96
CA LEU A 244 -11.37 2.95 12.16
C LEU A 244 -10.53 2.57 10.92
N THR A 245 -9.92 3.55 10.26
CA THR A 245 -9.08 3.33 9.06
C THR A 245 -7.73 2.71 9.44
N LEU A 246 -7.61 1.39 9.31
CA LEU A 246 -6.35 0.66 9.46
C LEU A 246 -5.50 0.77 8.19
N CYS A 247 -4.18 0.86 8.33
CA CYS A 247 -3.29 0.67 7.18
C CYS A 247 -3.40 -0.77 6.65
N LYS A 248 -3.02 -0.98 5.37
CA LYS A 248 -3.15 -2.28 4.69
C LYS A 248 -2.47 -3.42 5.48
N VAL A 249 -1.29 -3.15 6.03
CA VAL A 249 -0.51 -4.12 6.82
C VAL A 249 -1.26 -4.51 8.10
N CYS A 250 -1.73 -3.53 8.88
CA CYS A 250 -2.47 -3.80 10.11
C CYS A 250 -3.82 -4.47 9.84
N SER A 251 -4.48 -4.15 8.72
CA SER A 251 -5.72 -4.77 8.27
C SER A 251 -5.52 -6.25 7.94
N VAL A 252 -4.51 -6.60 7.15
CA VAL A 252 -4.17 -8.00 6.85
C VAL A 252 -3.79 -8.74 8.13
N TYR A 253 -2.95 -8.13 8.96
CA TYR A 253 -2.47 -8.72 10.19
C TYR A 253 -3.58 -8.98 11.22
N ARG A 254 -4.66 -8.19 11.20
CA ARG A 254 -5.84 -8.37 12.05
C ARG A 254 -6.42 -9.78 11.96
N SER A 255 -6.46 -10.37 10.77
CA SER A 255 -6.95 -11.74 10.58
C SER A 255 -6.11 -12.79 11.34
N THR A 256 -4.81 -12.55 11.49
CA THR A 256 -3.92 -13.37 12.30
C THR A 256 -4.22 -13.21 13.79
N LEU A 257 -4.41 -11.96 14.25
CA LEU A 257 -4.77 -11.68 15.65
C LEU A 257 -6.10 -12.33 16.03
N GLN A 258 -7.12 -12.27 15.17
CA GLN A 258 -8.40 -12.96 15.39
C GLN A 258 -8.23 -14.48 15.54
N ARG A 259 -7.33 -15.10 14.77
CA ARG A 259 -7.04 -16.54 14.91
C ARG A 259 -6.30 -16.85 16.21
N THR A 260 -5.39 -15.98 16.64
CA THR A 260 -4.66 -16.13 17.90
C THR A 260 -5.60 -15.97 19.09
N GLU A 261 -6.44 -14.94 19.09
CA GLU A 261 -7.46 -14.73 20.10
C GLU A 261 -8.45 -15.90 20.15
N ALA A 262 -8.90 -16.39 18.99
CA ALA A 262 -9.76 -17.57 18.92
C ALA A 262 -9.07 -18.84 19.45
N LYS A 263 -7.74 -18.96 19.33
CA LYS A 263 -6.98 -20.08 19.91
C LYS A 263 -6.85 -19.96 21.42
N GLU A 264 -6.62 -18.77 21.96
CA GLU A 264 -6.51 -18.55 23.41
C GLU A 264 -7.87 -18.64 24.11
N THR A 265 -8.91 -18.07 23.50
CA THR A 265 -10.29 -18.13 24.03
C THR A 265 -10.91 -19.50 23.85
N SER A 266 -10.53 -20.26 22.81
CA SER A 266 -10.91 -21.66 22.75
C SER A 266 -10.01 -22.47 23.67
N ASN A 267 -10.56 -22.84 24.83
CA ASN A 267 -10.19 -24.03 25.58
C ASN A 267 -10.46 -25.29 24.72
N ARG A 268 -9.86 -25.38 23.51
CA ARG A 268 -9.86 -26.62 22.75
C ARG A 268 -8.86 -27.52 23.46
N PRO A 269 -9.31 -28.58 24.15
CA PRO A 269 -8.38 -29.53 24.73
C PRO A 269 -7.44 -29.98 23.61
N LYS A 270 -6.12 -30.01 23.90
CA LYS A 270 -5.11 -30.60 23.02
C LYS A 270 -5.71 -31.91 22.49
N SER A 271 -5.85 -32.03 21.16
CA SER A 271 -6.56 -33.16 20.54
C SER A 271 -5.92 -34.47 21.00
N VAL A 272 -6.48 -35.08 22.05
CA VAL A 272 -6.11 -36.40 22.50
C VAL A 272 -6.40 -37.34 21.32
N PRO A 273 -5.39 -38.07 20.81
CA PRO A 273 -5.62 -39.02 19.73
C PRO A 273 -6.80 -39.93 20.07
N THR A 274 -7.67 -40.21 19.10
CA THR A 274 -8.96 -40.87 19.31
C THR A 274 -8.86 -42.20 20.08
N LYS A 275 -7.71 -42.86 19.97
CA LYS A 275 -7.35 -44.11 20.68
C LYS A 275 -7.20 -43.98 22.21
N TYR A 276 -7.05 -42.76 22.74
CA TYR A 276 -6.88 -42.50 24.18
C TYR A 276 -8.12 -41.82 24.80
N LEU A 277 -9.20 -41.67 24.03
CA LEU A 277 -10.46 -41.13 24.56
C LEU A 277 -11.25 -42.23 25.26
N SER A 278 -11.88 -41.90 26.39
CA SER A 278 -12.85 -42.78 27.03
C SER A 278 -14.12 -42.97 26.18
N LYS A 279 -14.94 -43.98 26.49
CA LYS A 279 -16.18 -44.26 25.75
C LYS A 279 -17.16 -43.07 25.73
N ASP A 280 -17.25 -42.31 26.82
CA ASP A 280 -18.17 -41.17 26.90
C ASP A 280 -17.63 -39.93 26.18
N GLU A 281 -16.31 -39.73 26.17
CA GLU A 281 -15.66 -38.70 25.36
C GLU A 281 -15.78 -39.01 23.85
N LEU A 282 -15.70 -40.29 23.46
CA LEU A 282 -15.94 -40.73 22.09
C LEU A 282 -17.37 -40.42 21.64
N LYS A 283 -18.39 -40.72 22.46
CA LYS A 283 -19.79 -40.38 22.16
C LYS A 283 -19.97 -38.86 21.97
N THR A 284 -19.34 -38.08 22.84
CA THR A 284 -19.38 -36.62 22.78
C THR A 284 -18.72 -36.10 21.49
N LYS A 285 -17.55 -36.65 21.12
CA LYS A 285 -16.83 -36.30 19.89
C LYS A 285 -17.63 -36.67 18.64
N VAL A 286 -18.26 -37.84 18.60
CA VAL A 286 -19.13 -38.27 17.50
C VAL A 286 -20.34 -37.34 17.36
N SER A 287 -20.96 -36.95 18.47
CA SER A 287 -22.07 -35.99 18.48
C SER A 287 -21.63 -34.62 17.92
N GLN A 288 -20.47 -34.13 18.33
CA GLN A 288 -19.91 -32.87 17.86
C GLN A 288 -19.57 -32.92 16.36
N GLN A 289 -18.92 -33.99 15.90
CA GLN A 289 -18.60 -34.21 14.48
C GLN A 289 -19.87 -34.33 13.63
N SER A 290 -20.91 -35.00 14.14
CA SER A 290 -22.20 -35.11 13.44
C SER A 290 -22.87 -33.74 13.26
N LYS A 291 -22.82 -32.89 14.30
CA LYS A 291 -23.28 -31.50 14.21
C LYS A 291 -22.47 -30.68 13.22
N GLU A 292 -21.15 -30.86 13.19
CA GLU A 292 -20.27 -30.16 12.26
C GLU A 292 -20.53 -30.59 10.81
N ILE A 293 -20.74 -31.88 10.56
CA ILE A 293 -21.14 -32.40 9.25
C ILE A 293 -22.46 -31.78 8.81
N GLU A 294 -23.46 -31.69 9.69
CA GLU A 294 -24.74 -31.08 9.33
C GLU A 294 -24.60 -29.58 9.02
N ASN A 295 -23.82 -28.86 9.83
CA ASN A 295 -23.52 -27.45 9.57
C ASN A 295 -22.79 -27.24 8.24
N LEU A 296 -21.80 -28.08 7.92
CA LEU A 296 -21.08 -28.01 6.65
C LEU A 296 -21.99 -28.36 5.47
N ARG A 297 -22.85 -29.36 5.60
CA ARG A 297 -23.87 -29.70 4.59
C ARG A 297 -24.82 -28.53 4.35
N GLN A 298 -25.29 -27.87 5.41
CA GLN A 298 -26.16 -26.71 5.30
C GLN A 298 -25.46 -25.52 4.62
N LYS A 299 -24.19 -25.25 4.95
CA LYS A 299 -23.40 -24.23 4.25
C LYS A 299 -23.21 -24.56 2.77
N ASN A 300 -22.90 -25.82 2.45
CA ASN A 300 -22.76 -26.25 1.06
C ASN A 300 -24.07 -26.10 0.29
N ARG A 301 -25.21 -26.45 0.88
CA ARG A 301 -26.54 -26.20 0.29
C ARG A 301 -26.73 -24.71 -0.04
N LYS A 302 -26.49 -23.83 0.94
CA LYS A 302 -26.59 -22.37 0.75
C LYS A 302 -25.67 -21.84 -0.35
N PHE A 303 -24.44 -22.36 -0.44
CA PHE A 303 -23.53 -21.96 -1.52
C PHE A 303 -24.00 -22.44 -2.88
N HIS A 304 -24.51 -23.67 -2.99
CA HIS A 304 -25.10 -24.15 -4.25
C HIS A 304 -26.31 -23.31 -4.65
N GLU A 305 -27.22 -23.02 -3.72
CA GLU A 305 -28.37 -22.13 -3.94
C GLU A 305 -27.91 -20.74 -4.41
N LYS A 306 -26.84 -20.19 -3.81
CA LYS A 306 -26.31 -18.89 -4.24
C LYS A 306 -25.69 -18.96 -5.63
N ILE A 307 -24.93 -20.00 -5.95
CA ILE A 307 -24.38 -20.21 -7.29
C ILE A 307 -25.51 -20.32 -8.31
N GLU A 308 -26.54 -21.13 -8.05
CA GLU A 308 -27.71 -21.23 -8.91
C GLU A 308 -28.43 -19.89 -9.07
N SER A 309 -28.52 -19.07 -8.02
CA SER A 309 -29.07 -17.71 -8.14
C SER A 309 -28.22 -16.83 -9.06
N LEU A 310 -26.90 -16.87 -8.92
CA LEU A 310 -25.99 -16.07 -9.76
C LEU A 310 -26.03 -16.53 -11.21
N VAL A 311 -26.07 -17.84 -11.46
CA VAL A 311 -26.22 -18.38 -12.82
C VAL A 311 -27.56 -17.97 -13.42
N ARG A 312 -28.64 -17.86 -12.63
CA ARG A 312 -29.95 -17.42 -13.13
C ARG A 312 -30.01 -15.91 -13.38
N GLU A 313 -29.40 -15.10 -12.51
CA GLU A 313 -29.45 -13.64 -12.57
C GLU A 313 -28.45 -13.06 -13.58
N GLU A 314 -27.25 -13.65 -13.66
CA GLU A 314 -26.11 -13.14 -14.43
C GLU A 314 -25.66 -14.09 -15.55
N GLY A 315 -26.16 -15.33 -15.58
CA GLY A 315 -25.80 -16.29 -16.61
C GLY A 315 -26.43 -15.95 -17.95
N ILE A 316 -25.61 -16.03 -19.00
CA ILE A 316 -26.05 -15.92 -20.38
C ILE A 316 -26.18 -17.34 -20.92
N GLU A 317 -27.40 -17.75 -21.27
CA GLU A 317 -27.63 -19.05 -21.92
C GLU A 317 -27.02 -19.03 -23.32
N VAL A 318 -26.03 -19.90 -23.54
CA VAL A 318 -25.45 -20.11 -24.86
C VAL A 318 -26.45 -20.91 -25.68
N ASN A 319 -27.01 -20.30 -26.73
CA ASN A 319 -27.97 -20.99 -27.59
C ASN A 319 -27.24 -21.99 -28.51
N ALA A 320 -27.99 -22.94 -29.10
CA ALA A 320 -27.40 -24.00 -29.94
C ALA A 320 -26.63 -23.46 -31.17
N ALA A 321 -26.97 -22.26 -31.66
CA ALA A 321 -26.25 -21.62 -32.76
C ALA A 321 -24.91 -21.00 -32.30
N GLU A 322 -24.86 -20.44 -31.10
CA GLU A 322 -23.64 -19.96 -30.45
C GLU A 322 -22.74 -21.12 -30.02
N GLU A 323 -23.31 -22.24 -29.57
CA GLU A 323 -22.57 -23.47 -29.30
C GLU A 323 -21.90 -24.01 -30.57
N ASP A 324 -22.63 -24.05 -31.69
CA ASP A 324 -22.06 -24.45 -32.98
C ASP A 324 -21.03 -23.43 -33.49
N ALA A 325 -21.23 -22.12 -33.26
CA ALA A 325 -20.26 -21.08 -33.60
C ALA A 325 -18.97 -21.19 -32.77
N LEU A 326 -19.08 -21.40 -31.45
CA LEU A 326 -17.94 -21.63 -30.56
C LEU A 326 -17.21 -22.92 -30.93
N THR A 327 -17.95 -23.99 -31.25
CA THR A 327 -17.38 -25.25 -31.72
C THR A 327 -16.65 -25.07 -33.05
N LYS A 328 -17.18 -24.27 -33.98
CA LYS A 328 -16.50 -23.92 -35.24
C LYS A 328 -15.26 -23.07 -35.00
N ILE A 329 -15.30 -22.10 -34.09
CA ILE A 329 -14.13 -21.27 -33.73
C ILE A 329 -13.02 -22.15 -33.14
N VAL A 330 -13.35 -23.04 -32.21
CA VAL A 330 -12.39 -23.97 -31.60
C VAL A 330 -11.81 -24.93 -32.65
N LYS A 331 -12.64 -25.46 -33.56
CA LYS A 331 -12.19 -26.32 -34.66
C LYS A 331 -11.32 -25.58 -35.67
N ALA A 332 -11.62 -24.32 -35.98
CA ALA A 332 -10.80 -23.49 -36.86
C ALA A 332 -9.43 -23.19 -36.23
N ALA A 333 -9.42 -22.87 -34.93
CA ALA A 333 -8.19 -22.65 -34.17
C ALA A 333 -7.35 -23.92 -33.98
N GLN A 334 -7.93 -25.11 -34.16
CA GLN A 334 -7.20 -26.38 -34.06
C GLN A 334 -6.04 -26.44 -35.07
N THR A 335 -6.24 -25.96 -36.30
CA THR A 335 -5.19 -25.96 -37.34
C THR A 335 -4.05 -24.99 -36.99
N ASP A 336 -4.39 -23.84 -36.40
CA ASP A 336 -3.40 -22.86 -35.94
C ASP A 336 -2.58 -23.41 -34.77
N VAL A 337 -3.24 -24.08 -33.81
CA VAL A 337 -2.57 -24.73 -32.66
C VAL A 337 -1.66 -25.87 -33.14
N GLU A 338 -2.10 -26.71 -34.06
CA GLU A 338 -1.28 -27.78 -34.64
C GLU A 338 -0.06 -27.24 -35.42
N THR A 339 -0.16 -26.04 -35.99
CA THR A 339 0.95 -25.37 -36.68
C THR A 339 1.91 -24.69 -35.70
N ALA A 340 1.39 -24.13 -34.61
CA ALA A 340 2.18 -23.45 -33.58
C ALA A 340 2.95 -24.41 -32.66
N LEU A 341 2.45 -25.63 -32.47
CA LEU A 341 3.08 -26.64 -31.62
C LEU A 341 4.17 -27.42 -32.40
N PRO A 342 5.42 -27.48 -31.92
CA PRO A 342 6.47 -28.24 -32.60
C PRO A 342 6.10 -29.73 -32.68
N LYS A 343 6.24 -30.31 -33.88
CA LYS A 343 5.97 -31.75 -34.11
C LYS A 343 6.88 -32.61 -33.23
N GLY A 344 6.29 -33.59 -32.55
CA GLY A 344 6.95 -34.47 -31.59
C GLY A 344 7.13 -33.88 -30.19
N SER A 345 6.66 -32.65 -29.93
CA SER A 345 6.77 -32.04 -28.60
C SER A 345 5.79 -32.63 -27.59
N TYR A 346 6.12 -32.52 -26.30
CA TYR A 346 5.20 -32.88 -25.21
C TYR A 346 3.91 -32.05 -25.24
N SER A 347 3.99 -30.81 -25.73
CA SER A 347 2.87 -29.89 -25.89
C SER A 347 1.87 -30.39 -26.94
N GLU A 348 2.37 -30.83 -28.10
CA GLU A 348 1.55 -31.46 -29.14
C GLU A 348 0.88 -32.74 -28.64
N LEU A 349 1.64 -33.58 -27.91
CA LEU A 349 1.12 -34.82 -27.34
C LEU A 349 0.00 -34.56 -26.32
N LEU A 350 0.19 -33.58 -25.43
CA LEU A 350 -0.82 -33.20 -24.46
C LEU A 350 -2.09 -32.72 -25.17
N TRP A 351 -1.96 -31.86 -26.17
CA TRP A 351 -3.09 -31.36 -26.97
C TRP A 351 -3.88 -32.49 -27.65
N LYS A 352 -3.21 -33.44 -28.30
CA LYS A 352 -3.87 -34.60 -28.93
C LYS A 352 -4.64 -35.45 -27.91
N GLU A 353 -4.09 -35.64 -26.72
CA GLU A 353 -4.76 -36.39 -25.66
C GLU A 353 -5.95 -35.61 -25.06
N GLN A 354 -5.91 -34.27 -25.04
CA GLN A 354 -7.08 -33.45 -24.68
C GLN A 354 -8.21 -33.58 -25.71
N LEU A 355 -7.90 -33.50 -27.01
CA LEU A 355 -8.89 -33.70 -28.09
C LEU A 355 -9.51 -35.09 -28.07
N LYS A 356 -8.71 -36.10 -27.74
CA LYS A 356 -9.21 -37.46 -27.56
C LYS A 356 -10.11 -37.57 -26.32
N ALA A 357 -9.74 -36.91 -25.22
CA ALA A 357 -10.54 -36.90 -23.99
C ALA A 357 -11.88 -36.15 -24.16
N SER A 358 -11.96 -35.16 -25.05
CA SER A 358 -13.24 -34.49 -25.36
C SER A 358 -14.16 -35.35 -26.22
N SER A 359 -13.60 -36.23 -27.05
CA SER A 359 -14.36 -37.08 -27.98
C SER A 359 -14.83 -38.41 -27.36
N VAL A 360 -14.17 -38.87 -26.28
CA VAL A 360 -14.42 -40.18 -25.67
C VAL A 360 -14.96 -40.01 -24.24
N PRO A 361 -15.96 -40.81 -23.81
CA PRO A 361 -16.42 -40.78 -22.42
C PRO A 361 -15.26 -41.04 -21.44
N SER A 362 -15.22 -40.29 -20.34
CA SER A 362 -14.15 -40.35 -19.32
C SER A 362 -13.78 -41.77 -18.86
N LYS A 363 -14.77 -42.68 -18.75
CA LYS A 363 -14.56 -44.09 -18.35
C LYS A 363 -13.76 -44.93 -19.36
N GLN A 364 -13.73 -44.54 -20.63
CA GLN A 364 -13.09 -45.27 -21.72
C GLN A 364 -11.75 -44.65 -22.15
N MET A 365 -11.36 -43.52 -21.55
CA MET A 365 -10.14 -42.81 -21.91
C MET A 365 -8.89 -43.60 -21.50
N ARG A 366 -8.08 -43.99 -22.49
CA ARG A 366 -6.75 -44.57 -22.28
C ARG A 366 -5.68 -43.52 -22.55
N TRP A 367 -5.10 -43.02 -21.46
CA TRP A 367 -4.10 -41.95 -21.52
C TRP A 367 -2.74 -42.43 -22.04
N HIS A 368 -2.06 -41.57 -22.78
CA HIS A 368 -0.68 -41.82 -23.18
C HIS A 368 0.26 -41.86 -21.95
N PRO A 369 1.22 -42.81 -21.86
CA PRO A 369 2.10 -42.95 -20.70
C PRO A 369 2.85 -41.68 -20.27
N ALA A 370 3.26 -40.84 -21.23
CA ALA A 370 3.93 -39.57 -20.91
C ALA A 370 3.01 -38.57 -20.18
N VAL A 371 1.72 -38.54 -20.54
CA VAL A 371 0.72 -37.69 -19.86
C VAL A 371 0.46 -38.21 -18.45
N ILE A 372 0.39 -39.55 -18.28
CA ILE A 372 0.32 -40.16 -16.94
C ILE A 372 1.53 -39.78 -16.08
N ARG A 373 2.75 -39.88 -16.61
CA ARG A 373 3.97 -39.51 -15.86
C ARG A 373 3.96 -38.05 -15.44
N TRP A 374 3.56 -37.15 -16.35
CA TRP A 374 3.43 -35.73 -16.03
C TRP A 374 2.35 -35.48 -14.96
N ALA A 375 1.18 -36.10 -15.09
CA ALA A 375 0.09 -36.00 -14.11
C ALA A 375 0.51 -36.53 -12.72
N VAL A 376 1.25 -37.65 -12.67
CA VAL A 376 1.86 -38.15 -11.43
C VAL A 376 2.80 -37.11 -10.83
N ALA A 377 3.70 -36.51 -11.63
CA ALA A 377 4.65 -35.51 -11.15
C ALA A 377 3.98 -34.24 -10.60
N VAL A 378 2.88 -33.79 -11.21
CA VAL A 378 2.09 -32.66 -10.71
C VAL A 378 1.39 -33.04 -9.41
N HIS A 379 0.74 -34.20 -9.36
CA HIS A 379 0.01 -34.68 -8.20
C HIS A 379 0.93 -34.93 -6.99
N THR A 380 2.15 -35.44 -7.19
CA THR A 380 3.12 -35.65 -6.10
C THR A 380 3.66 -34.33 -5.54
N LYS A 381 3.82 -33.30 -6.38
CA LYS A 381 4.21 -31.95 -5.93
C LYS A 381 3.08 -31.25 -5.18
N SER A 382 1.85 -31.35 -5.66
CA SER A 382 0.67 -30.77 -5.00
C SER A 382 -0.62 -31.44 -5.46
N SER A 383 -1.15 -32.34 -4.63
CA SER A 383 -2.42 -33.02 -4.89
C SER A 383 -3.60 -32.04 -4.95
N SER A 384 -3.56 -30.98 -4.14
CA SER A 384 -4.58 -29.92 -4.14
C SER A 384 -4.59 -29.15 -5.45
N ALA A 385 -3.42 -28.70 -5.94
CA ALA A 385 -3.33 -27.98 -7.21
C ALA A 385 -3.76 -28.86 -8.39
N TYR A 386 -3.40 -30.15 -8.37
CA TYR A 386 -3.85 -31.11 -9.38
C TYR A 386 -5.38 -31.24 -9.42
N ASN A 387 -6.02 -31.37 -8.26
CA ASN A 387 -7.48 -31.49 -8.18
C ASN A 387 -8.16 -30.22 -8.66
N VAL A 388 -7.65 -29.03 -8.31
CA VAL A 388 -8.16 -27.75 -8.82
C VAL A 388 -8.05 -27.68 -10.35
N LEU A 389 -6.90 -28.04 -10.94
CA LEU A 389 -6.70 -28.03 -12.39
C LEU A 389 -7.64 -28.99 -13.14
N ARG A 390 -7.95 -30.14 -12.52
CA ARG A 390 -8.85 -31.15 -13.08
C ARG A 390 -10.31 -30.74 -12.93
N GLU A 391 -10.71 -30.29 -11.75
CA GLU A 391 -12.09 -29.96 -11.41
C GLU A 391 -12.55 -28.63 -12.00
N SER A 392 -11.61 -27.73 -12.32
CA SER A 392 -11.91 -26.49 -13.05
C SER A 392 -12.37 -26.73 -14.49
N GLY A 393 -12.18 -27.94 -15.03
CA GLY A 393 -12.48 -28.24 -16.43
C GLY A 393 -11.48 -27.63 -17.42
N PHE A 394 -10.43 -26.95 -16.95
CA PHE A 394 -9.41 -26.35 -17.81
C PHE A 394 -8.59 -27.40 -18.58
N LEU A 395 -8.29 -28.52 -17.93
CA LEU A 395 -7.66 -29.68 -18.57
C LEU A 395 -8.42 -30.95 -18.20
N ALA A 396 -8.70 -31.79 -19.20
CA ALA A 396 -9.08 -33.18 -18.96
C ALA A 396 -7.85 -33.93 -18.45
N LEU A 397 -7.90 -34.40 -17.20
CA LEU A 397 -6.79 -35.08 -16.56
C LEU A 397 -7.22 -36.45 -15.99
N PRO A 398 -6.28 -37.42 -15.89
CA PRO A 398 -6.57 -38.71 -15.26
C PRO A 398 -7.12 -38.55 -13.84
N HIS A 399 -8.06 -39.42 -13.45
CA HIS A 399 -8.54 -39.44 -12.07
C HIS A 399 -7.38 -39.79 -11.11
N PRO A 400 -7.31 -39.22 -9.88
CA PRO A 400 -6.27 -39.59 -8.89
C PRO A 400 -6.19 -41.10 -8.62
N VAL A 401 -7.32 -41.81 -8.68
CA VAL A 401 -7.39 -43.30 -8.60
C VAL A 401 -6.61 -43.97 -9.74
N THR A 402 -6.62 -43.40 -10.94
CA THR A 402 -5.81 -43.89 -12.06
C THR A 402 -4.34 -43.66 -11.74
N LEU A 403 -3.97 -42.46 -11.29
CA LEU A 403 -2.58 -42.14 -10.90
C LEU A 403 -2.08 -43.05 -9.77
N TYR A 404 -2.94 -43.38 -8.80
CA TYR A 404 -2.63 -44.28 -7.70
C TYR A 404 -2.16 -45.65 -8.21
N LYS A 405 -2.82 -46.22 -9.22
CA LYS A 405 -2.40 -47.50 -9.83
C LYS A 405 -1.02 -47.43 -10.49
N TYR A 406 -0.64 -46.26 -11.00
CA TYR A 406 0.67 -46.05 -11.61
C TYR A 406 1.77 -45.70 -10.59
N THR A 407 1.42 -45.18 -9.41
CA THR A 407 2.38 -44.88 -8.35
C THR A 407 2.57 -46.06 -7.38
N HIS A 408 1.54 -46.86 -7.17
CA HIS A 408 1.53 -48.01 -6.26
C HIS A 408 1.44 -49.31 -7.06
N TYR A 409 2.32 -49.46 -8.06
CA TYR A 409 2.39 -50.67 -8.88
C TYR A 409 3.22 -51.78 -8.21
N THR A 410 3.81 -51.51 -7.05
CA THR A 410 4.63 -52.43 -6.25
C THR A 410 4.23 -52.35 -4.79
N ASP A 411 4.20 -53.49 -4.11
CA ASP A 411 4.06 -53.53 -2.67
C ASP A 411 5.41 -53.17 -2.00
N PRO A 412 5.45 -52.13 -1.16
CA PRO A 412 6.67 -51.80 -0.43
C PRO A 412 6.99 -52.93 0.55
N LYS A 413 8.16 -53.54 0.39
CA LYS A 413 8.72 -54.54 1.32
C LYS A 413 9.83 -53.91 2.13
N THR A 414 10.01 -54.38 3.36
CA THR A 414 11.21 -54.08 4.14
C THR A 414 12.40 -54.74 3.46
N ASP A 415 13.53 -54.04 3.35
CA ASP A 415 14.72 -54.47 2.59
C ASP A 415 14.56 -54.33 1.06
N ILE A 416 15.56 -54.76 0.30
CA ILE A 416 15.60 -54.72 -1.16
C ILE A 416 14.41 -55.51 -1.74
N ASN A 417 13.59 -54.88 -2.57
CA ASN A 417 12.48 -55.54 -3.24
C ASN A 417 12.98 -56.34 -4.48
N PRO A 418 13.04 -57.69 -4.42
CA PRO A 418 13.60 -58.50 -5.50
C PRO A 418 12.75 -58.46 -6.77
N GLU A 419 11.44 -58.25 -6.67
CA GLU A 419 10.55 -58.15 -7.83
C GLU A 419 10.86 -56.92 -8.67
N ILE A 420 11.19 -55.80 -8.01
CA ILE A 420 11.61 -54.58 -8.68
C ILE A 420 12.95 -54.79 -9.37
N LEU A 421 13.93 -55.39 -8.69
CA LEU A 421 15.24 -55.69 -9.27
C LEU A 421 15.16 -56.59 -10.49
N ILE A 422 14.41 -57.70 -10.41
CA ILE A 422 14.21 -58.61 -11.54
C ILE A 422 13.57 -57.88 -12.72
N ARG A 423 12.58 -57.02 -12.44
CA ARG A 423 11.96 -56.20 -13.47
C ARG A 423 12.94 -55.22 -14.10
N PHE A 424 13.77 -54.54 -13.31
CA PHE A 424 14.86 -53.71 -13.82
C PHE A 424 15.81 -54.53 -14.71
N MET A 425 16.26 -55.70 -14.26
CA MET A 425 17.14 -56.57 -15.06
C MET A 425 16.51 -56.95 -16.41
N ASN A 426 15.22 -57.28 -16.40
CA ASN A 426 14.46 -57.61 -17.61
C ASN A 426 14.27 -56.40 -18.55
N ASP A 427 13.89 -55.25 -18.00
CA ASP A 427 13.63 -54.02 -18.77
C ASP A 427 14.91 -53.51 -19.45
N PHE A 428 16.06 -53.64 -18.77
CA PHE A 428 17.38 -53.28 -19.31
C PHE A 428 18.04 -54.40 -20.11
N LYS A 429 17.40 -55.58 -20.20
CA LYS A 429 17.93 -56.78 -20.85
C LYS A 429 19.38 -57.06 -20.43
N ILE A 430 19.67 -56.99 -19.14
CA ILE A 430 21.05 -57.12 -18.62
C ILE A 430 21.66 -58.46 -19.03
N ASP A 431 20.84 -59.51 -19.13
CA ASP A 431 21.27 -60.83 -19.62
C ASP A 431 21.74 -60.84 -21.08
N SER A 432 21.34 -59.85 -21.88
CA SER A 432 21.79 -59.67 -23.26
C SER A 432 23.07 -58.86 -23.39
N LEU A 433 23.57 -58.27 -22.30
CA LEU A 433 24.83 -57.54 -22.29
C LEU A 433 26.02 -58.52 -22.25
N PRO A 434 27.14 -58.20 -22.93
CA PRO A 434 28.37 -58.98 -22.84
C PRO A 434 28.92 -58.99 -21.42
N GLU A 435 29.66 -60.04 -21.06
CA GLU A 435 30.07 -60.35 -19.67
C GLU A 435 30.89 -59.24 -18.99
N HIS A 436 31.55 -58.36 -19.76
CA HIS A 436 32.28 -57.20 -19.23
C HIS A 436 31.40 -55.98 -18.94
N ALA A 437 30.12 -56.02 -19.31
CA ALA A 437 29.12 -54.96 -19.16
C ALA A 437 27.89 -55.39 -18.34
N ARG A 438 27.87 -56.64 -17.85
CA ARG A 438 26.97 -57.13 -16.80
C ARG A 438 27.56 -56.78 -15.43
#